data_AF-A0A2Z4L7Z9-F1
#
_entry.id   AF-A0A2Z4L7Z9-F1
#
_cell.length_a   1.000
_cell.length_b   1.000
_cell.length_c   1.000
_cell.angle_alpha   90.00
_cell.angle_beta   90.00
_cell.angle_gamma   90.00
#
_symmetry.space_group_name_H-M   'P 1'
#
loop_
_entity.id
_entity.type
_entity.pdbx_description
1 polymer ?
#
loop_
_entity_poly.entity_id
_entity_poly.type
_entity_poly.pdbx_seq_one_letter_code
_entity_poly.pdbx_strand_id
1 'polypeptide(L)'
;MEINNILDALMMDGVEEIVQYCNCTYEGETLEFRLINDDIGVIDEIEYKVEDEWIMDYDIENANDNVKLIIDAIEKAPFEVFHKSDVGAKLKLNHESIKPQNIPNHLKTEFYVDENGPIEFTLEKNVIQLD
;
A
#
# COMPACT_ATOMS: atom_id res chain seq x y z
N MET A 1 -6.30 -10.74 15.95
CA MET A 1 -5.63 -9.94 16.99
C MET A 1 -4.89 -8.79 16.34
N GLU A 2 -4.89 -7.58 16.93
CA GLU A 2 -4.15 -6.45 16.36
C GLU A 2 -2.68 -6.49 16.79
N ILE A 3 -1.77 -6.21 15.86
CA ILE A 3 -0.32 -6.14 16.10
C ILE A 3 0.26 -4.85 15.51
N ASN A 4 1.37 -4.37 16.06
CA ASN A 4 2.00 -3.14 15.56
C ASN A 4 2.95 -3.41 14.40
N ASN A 5 3.69 -4.51 14.45
CA ASN A 5 4.66 -4.88 13.42
C ASN A 5 4.38 -6.32 12.95
N ILE A 6 4.46 -6.58 11.65
CA ILE A 6 4.23 -7.92 11.11
C ILE A 6 5.21 -8.96 11.67
N LEU A 7 6.42 -8.54 12.06
CA LEU A 7 7.41 -9.41 12.69
C LEU A 7 6.97 -9.93 14.06
N ASP A 8 6.03 -9.24 14.72
CA ASP A 8 5.44 -9.73 15.96
C ASP A 8 4.65 -11.02 15.73
N ALA A 9 4.04 -11.18 14.55
CA ALA A 9 3.31 -12.39 14.17
C ALA A 9 4.22 -13.61 14.07
N LEU A 10 5.44 -13.44 13.53
CA LEU A 10 6.42 -14.54 13.39
C LEU A 10 6.87 -15.13 14.74
N MET A 11 6.65 -14.41 15.83
CA MET A 11 6.97 -14.86 17.18
C MET A 11 5.79 -15.57 17.86
N MET A 12 4.63 -15.66 17.20
CA MET A 12 3.40 -16.25 17.72
C MET A 12 3.19 -17.64 17.11
N ASP A 13 2.68 -18.55 17.93
CA ASP A 13 2.34 -19.92 17.49
C ASP A 13 0.90 -19.92 16.96
N GLY A 14 0.66 -20.65 15.86
CA GLY A 14 -0.68 -20.79 15.25
C GLY A 14 -1.19 -19.59 14.44
N VAL A 15 -0.31 -18.77 13.85
CA VAL A 15 -0.73 -17.73 12.90
C VAL A 15 -1.13 -18.36 11.57
N GLU A 16 -2.37 -18.11 11.13
CA GLU A 16 -2.86 -18.58 9.82
C GLU A 16 -2.63 -17.56 8.71
N GLU A 17 -3.00 -16.30 8.98
CA GLU A 17 -2.88 -15.20 8.02
C GLU A 17 -2.63 -13.87 8.74
N ILE A 18 -2.00 -12.94 8.01
CA ILE A 18 -1.75 -11.58 8.47
C ILE A 18 -2.34 -10.58 7.47
N VAL A 19 -3.38 -9.88 7.90
CA VAL A 19 -4.09 -8.88 7.12
C VAL A 19 -3.58 -7.48 7.47
N GLN A 20 -3.00 -6.79 6.50
CA GLN A 20 -2.52 -5.42 6.64
C GLN A 20 -3.49 -4.47 5.94
N TYR A 21 -4.15 -3.59 6.69
CA TYR A 21 -5.04 -2.57 6.14
C TYR A 21 -4.25 -1.32 5.82
N CYS A 22 -4.41 -0.85 4.59
CA CYS A 22 -3.61 0.19 3.99
C CYS A 22 -4.51 1.21 3.28
N ASN A 23 -4.04 2.45 3.20
CA ASN A 23 -4.63 3.46 2.34
C ASN A 23 -3.57 3.99 1.36
N CYS A 24 -4.02 4.43 0.19
CA CYS A 24 -3.18 5.11 -0.78
C CYS A 24 -3.88 6.39 -1.22
N THR A 25 -3.17 7.50 -1.15
CA THR A 25 -3.72 8.82 -1.44
C THR A 25 -2.96 9.50 -2.57
N TYR A 26 -3.71 10.11 -3.50
CA TYR A 26 -3.17 10.91 -4.59
C TYR A 26 -4.22 11.93 -5.05
N GLU A 27 -3.84 13.21 -5.19
CA GLU A 27 -4.73 14.27 -5.69
C GLU A 27 -6.10 14.41 -4.97
N GLY A 28 -6.16 14.05 -3.69
CA GLY A 28 -7.39 14.09 -2.89
C GLY A 28 -8.28 12.85 -3.06
N GLU A 29 -7.94 11.95 -3.98
CA GLU A 29 -8.52 10.60 -4.03
C GLU A 29 -7.82 9.72 -2.99
N THR A 30 -8.60 8.88 -2.33
CA THR A 30 -8.12 7.89 -1.37
C THR A 30 -8.69 6.54 -1.73
N LEU A 31 -7.81 5.55 -1.82
CA LEU A 31 -8.18 4.17 -2.04
C LEU A 31 -7.73 3.33 -0.84
N GLU A 32 -8.67 2.60 -0.25
CA GLU A 32 -8.43 1.66 0.83
C GLU A 32 -8.21 0.26 0.24
N PHE A 33 -7.20 -0.45 0.74
CA PHE A 33 -6.88 -1.80 0.31
C PHE A 33 -6.28 -2.58 1.48
N ARG A 34 -6.24 -3.90 1.36
CA ARG A 34 -5.58 -4.77 2.33
C ARG A 34 -4.64 -5.73 1.63
N LEU A 35 -3.51 -6.00 2.29
CA LEU A 35 -2.55 -7.02 1.90
C LEU A 35 -2.81 -8.25 2.78
N ILE A 36 -3.08 -9.38 2.14
CA ILE A 36 -3.21 -10.67 2.81
C ILE A 36 -1.84 -11.34 2.71
N ASN A 37 -1.23 -11.60 3.85
CA ASN A 37 0.05 -12.27 3.93
C ASN A 37 -0.12 -13.65 4.55
N ASP A 38 0.73 -14.57 4.15
CA ASP A 38 0.87 -15.88 4.79
C ASP A 38 1.49 -15.77 6.21
N ASP A 39 1.67 -16.92 6.84
CA ASP A 39 2.22 -17.08 8.19
C ASP A 39 3.67 -16.59 8.32
N ILE A 40 4.40 -16.46 7.21
CA ILE A 40 5.78 -15.96 7.18
C ILE A 40 5.89 -14.50 6.69
N GLY A 41 4.75 -13.84 6.46
CA GLY A 41 4.68 -12.44 6.06
C GLY A 41 5.04 -12.20 4.59
N VAL A 42 4.79 -13.17 3.71
CA VAL A 42 4.83 -13.00 2.26
C VAL A 42 3.42 -12.66 1.78
N ILE A 43 3.30 -11.62 0.95
CA ILE A 43 2.01 -11.23 0.37
C ILE A 43 1.53 -12.33 -0.58
N ASP A 44 0.33 -12.82 -0.30
CA ASP A 44 -0.39 -13.77 -1.15
C ASP A 44 -1.40 -13.01 -2.04
N GLU A 45 -2.22 -12.15 -1.42
CA GLU A 45 -3.32 -11.46 -2.11
C GLU A 45 -3.39 -9.96 -1.76
N ILE A 46 -3.93 -9.18 -2.69
CA ILE A 46 -4.26 -7.76 -2.51
C ILE A 46 -5.76 -7.60 -2.79
N GLU A 47 -6.47 -7.00 -1.85
CA GLU A 47 -7.89 -6.70 -2.03
C GLU A 47 -8.19 -5.23 -1.80
N TYR A 48 -9.07 -4.69 -2.62
CA TYR A 48 -9.47 -3.30 -2.60
C TYR A 48 -10.83 -3.14 -1.95
N LYS A 49 -11.02 -2.05 -1.20
CA LYS A 49 -12.30 -1.71 -0.62
C LYS A 49 -13.19 -1.07 -1.69
N VAL A 50 -14.31 -1.70 -1.99
CA VAL A 50 -15.36 -1.14 -2.84
C VAL A 50 -16.67 -1.18 -2.08
N GLU A 51 -17.23 -0.01 -1.79
CA GLU A 51 -18.37 0.15 -0.88
C GLU A 51 -18.09 -0.52 0.49
N ASP A 52 -18.82 -1.58 0.84
CA ASP A 52 -18.64 -2.34 2.08
C ASP A 52 -17.94 -3.70 1.86
N GLU A 53 -17.51 -4.00 0.65
CA GLU A 53 -16.91 -5.29 0.27
C GLU A 53 -15.41 -5.17 -0.05
N TRP A 54 -14.68 -6.27 0.11
CA TRP A 54 -13.28 -6.40 -0.28
C TRP A 54 -13.21 -7.27 -1.54
N ILE A 55 -12.59 -6.77 -2.60
CA ILE A 55 -12.52 -7.45 -3.90
C ILE A 55 -11.09 -7.48 -4.42
N MET A 56 -10.69 -8.56 -5.10
CA MET A 56 -9.37 -8.66 -5.74
C MET A 56 -9.29 -7.85 -7.04
N ASP A 57 -10.33 -7.92 -7.86
CA ASP A 57 -10.35 -7.28 -9.18
C ASP A 57 -11.06 -5.92 -9.10
N TYR A 58 -10.29 -4.84 -8.98
CA TYR A 58 -10.85 -3.48 -9.05
C TYR A 58 -11.30 -3.17 -10.49
N ASP A 59 -12.44 -2.49 -10.66
CA ASP A 59 -12.93 -2.05 -11.96
C ASP A 59 -12.13 -0.84 -12.48
N ILE A 60 -10.94 -1.14 -13.02
CA ILE A 60 -10.01 -0.15 -13.56
C ILE A 60 -10.63 0.55 -14.78
N GLU A 61 -11.47 -0.11 -15.58
CA GLU A 61 -12.03 0.50 -16.80
C GLU A 61 -12.89 1.73 -16.48
N ASN A 62 -13.70 1.64 -15.43
CA ASN A 62 -14.58 2.71 -14.97
C ASN A 62 -13.94 3.66 -13.94
N ALA A 63 -12.72 3.38 -13.49
CA ALA A 63 -11.98 4.23 -12.57
C ALA A 63 -11.55 5.56 -13.21
N ASN A 64 -11.48 6.62 -12.40
CA ASN A 64 -10.88 7.89 -12.83
C ASN A 64 -9.35 7.75 -12.98
N ASP A 65 -8.72 8.67 -13.70
CA ASP A 65 -7.28 8.59 -14.01
C ASP A 65 -6.40 8.55 -12.74
N ASN A 66 -6.79 9.25 -11.67
CA ASN A 66 -6.04 9.28 -10.42
C ASN A 66 -6.09 7.94 -9.67
N VAL A 67 -7.26 7.30 -9.65
CA VAL A 67 -7.45 5.97 -9.07
C VAL A 67 -6.70 4.92 -9.88
N LYS A 68 -6.70 5.03 -11.22
CA LYS A 68 -5.88 4.17 -12.09
C LYS A 68 -4.39 4.27 -11.74
N LEU A 69 -3.89 5.49 -11.55
CA LEU A 69 -2.50 5.72 -11.11
C LEU A 69 -2.20 5.13 -9.74
N ILE A 70 -3.14 5.24 -8.79
CA ILE A 70 -3.01 4.64 -7.46
C ILE A 70 -2.91 3.12 -7.57
N ILE A 71 -3.80 2.47 -8.32
CA ILE A 71 -3.83 1.01 -8.48
C ILE A 71 -2.54 0.52 -9.14
N ASP A 72 -2.12 1.14 -10.25
CA ASP A 72 -0.87 0.80 -10.92
C ASP A 72 0.35 0.97 -9.98
N ALA A 73 0.33 1.98 -9.11
CA ALA A 73 1.39 2.21 -8.12
C ALA A 73 1.39 1.16 -7.01
N ILE A 74 0.20 0.71 -6.56
CA ILE A 74 0.05 -0.38 -5.59
C ILE A 74 0.61 -1.67 -6.20
N GLU A 75 0.17 -2.08 -7.39
CA GLU A 75 0.62 -3.34 -8.02
C GLU A 75 2.13 -3.40 -8.26
N LYS A 76 2.78 -2.25 -8.46
CA LYS A 76 4.23 -2.14 -8.66
C LYS A 76 5.01 -1.83 -7.38
N ALA A 77 4.35 -1.70 -6.23
CA ALA A 77 4.98 -1.26 -4.99
C ALA A 77 5.95 -2.33 -4.43
N PRO A 78 7.12 -1.93 -3.91
CA PRO A 78 8.01 -2.84 -3.18
C PRO A 78 7.50 -3.02 -1.75
N PHE A 79 6.44 -3.81 -1.56
CA PHE A 79 5.79 -3.97 -0.26
C PHE A 79 6.66 -4.61 0.83
N GLU A 80 7.79 -5.22 0.46
CA GLU A 80 8.81 -5.71 1.42
C GLU A 80 9.25 -4.62 2.42
N VAL A 81 9.06 -3.33 2.08
CA VAL A 81 9.31 -2.20 2.98
C VAL A 81 8.34 -2.20 4.19
N PHE A 82 7.11 -2.68 4.03
CA PHE A 82 6.14 -2.80 5.12
C PHE A 82 6.39 -3.99 6.04
N HIS A 83 7.21 -4.96 5.61
CA HIS A 83 7.61 -6.07 6.50
C HIS A 83 8.53 -5.63 7.65
N LYS A 84 9.04 -4.41 7.60
CA LYS A 84 9.99 -3.85 8.58
C LYS A 84 9.46 -2.62 9.29
N SER A 85 8.21 -2.23 9.03
CA SER A 85 7.68 -0.94 9.44
C SER A 85 6.46 -1.11 10.33
N ASP A 86 6.36 -0.25 11.35
CA ASP A 86 5.24 -0.27 12.30
C ASP A 86 3.96 0.33 11.66
N VAL A 87 2.81 0.03 12.25
CA VAL A 87 1.56 0.75 11.97
C VAL A 87 1.79 2.28 11.98
N GLY A 88 1.29 2.96 10.94
CA GLY A 88 1.53 4.38 10.69
C GLY A 88 2.69 4.67 9.75
N ALA A 89 3.42 3.64 9.31
CA ALA A 89 4.45 3.79 8.30
C ALA A 89 3.90 4.30 6.97
N LYS A 90 4.65 5.21 6.36
CA LYS A 90 4.30 5.84 5.09
C LYS A 90 5.34 5.53 4.04
N LEU A 91 4.91 5.10 2.87
CA LEU A 91 5.76 4.91 1.69
C LEU A 91 5.33 5.86 0.59
N LYS A 92 6.28 6.65 0.11
CA LYS A 92 6.08 7.44 -1.09
C LYS A 92 6.35 6.56 -2.29
N LEU A 93 5.32 6.32 -3.08
CA LEU A 93 5.43 5.49 -4.27
C LEU A 93 5.86 6.33 -5.46
N ASN A 94 6.65 5.70 -6.32
CA ASN A 94 7.20 6.31 -7.51
C ASN A 94 6.52 5.68 -8.73
N HIS A 95 5.63 6.41 -9.41
CA HIS A 95 4.98 5.90 -10.61
C HIS A 95 5.48 6.64 -11.86
N GLU A 96 5.80 5.89 -12.93
CA GLU A 96 6.46 6.41 -14.13
C GLU A 96 5.67 7.46 -14.92
N SER A 97 4.35 7.49 -14.72
CA SER A 97 3.46 8.50 -15.31
C SER A 97 3.31 9.78 -14.47
N ILE A 98 3.86 9.82 -13.24
CA ILE A 98 3.98 11.07 -12.48
C ILE A 98 5.05 11.92 -13.18
N LYS A 99 4.65 13.12 -13.62
CA LYS A 99 5.48 13.96 -14.50
C LYS A 99 6.86 14.24 -13.87
N PRO A 100 7.93 14.30 -14.70
CA PRO A 100 9.27 14.56 -14.20
C PRO A 100 9.35 15.91 -13.49
N GLN A 101 9.96 15.91 -12.30
CA GLN A 101 10.27 17.14 -11.57
C GLN A 101 11.14 18.06 -12.44
N ASN A 102 10.66 19.27 -12.70
CA ASN A 102 11.45 20.29 -13.38
C ASN A 102 12.36 21.04 -12.38
N ILE A 103 13.08 20.28 -11.54
CA ILE A 103 13.98 20.84 -10.52
C ILE A 103 15.45 20.76 -10.93
N PRO A 104 16.27 21.74 -10.53
CA PRO A 104 17.71 21.73 -10.78
C PRO A 104 18.35 20.41 -10.31
N ASN A 105 19.32 19.88 -11.07
CA ASN A 105 19.94 18.57 -10.80
C ASN A 105 20.48 18.40 -9.36
N HIS A 106 20.86 19.48 -8.68
CA HIS A 106 21.38 19.44 -7.31
C HIS A 106 20.27 19.32 -6.24
N LEU A 107 19.00 19.38 -6.62
CA LEU A 107 17.82 19.20 -5.77
C LEU A 107 16.98 17.97 -6.16
N LYS A 108 17.40 17.21 -7.18
CA LYS A 108 16.68 16.01 -7.64
C LYS A 108 16.54 15.01 -6.50
N THR A 109 15.29 14.65 -6.20
CA THR A 109 14.97 13.53 -5.31
C THR A 109 14.87 12.24 -6.11
N GLU A 110 15.04 11.08 -5.47
CA GLU A 110 14.80 9.77 -6.10
C GLU A 110 13.31 9.52 -6.42
N PHE A 111 12.42 10.41 -5.97
CA PHE A 111 10.98 10.35 -6.14
C PHE A 111 10.48 11.34 -7.21
N TYR A 112 9.57 10.89 -8.07
CA TYR A 112 8.73 11.68 -8.93
C TYR A 112 7.69 12.38 -8.05
N VAL A 113 7.75 13.70 -8.03
CA VAL A 113 6.75 14.57 -7.40
C VAL A 113 6.34 15.51 -8.51
N ASP A 114 5.10 15.43 -8.97
CA ASP A 114 4.58 16.43 -9.87
C ASP A 114 4.10 17.65 -9.06
N GLU A 115 3.42 18.59 -9.71
CA GLU A 115 2.89 19.78 -9.01
C GLU A 115 1.81 19.43 -7.97
N ASN A 116 1.30 18.20 -7.98
CA ASN A 116 0.19 17.72 -7.17
C ASN A 116 0.63 16.87 -5.97
N GLY A 117 1.88 16.38 -5.96
CA GLY A 117 2.47 15.68 -4.83
C GLY A 117 2.76 14.20 -5.10
N PRO A 118 3.31 13.46 -4.13
CA PRO A 118 3.55 12.02 -4.29
C PRO A 118 2.28 11.20 -4.09
N ILE A 119 2.26 10.00 -4.66
CA ILE A 119 1.35 8.93 -4.22
C ILE A 119 1.84 8.47 -2.84
N GLU A 120 1.00 8.64 -1.82
CA GLU A 120 1.34 8.31 -0.42
C GLU A 120 0.56 7.08 0.04
N PHE A 121 1.27 5.97 0.21
CA PHE A 121 0.78 4.79 0.90
C PHE A 121 0.92 4.98 2.40
N THR A 122 -0.10 4.60 3.18
CA THR A 122 -0.02 4.47 4.65
C THR A 122 -0.47 3.09 5.10
N LEU A 123 0.32 2.44 5.96
CA LEU A 123 -0.11 1.26 6.70
C LEU A 123 -0.93 1.71 7.92
N GLU A 124 -2.21 1.37 7.96
CA GLU A 124 -3.12 1.81 9.03
C GLU A 124 -3.22 0.82 10.18
N LYS A 125 -3.16 -0.48 9.87
CA LYS A 125 -3.45 -1.53 10.85
C LYS A 125 -2.93 -2.88 10.39
N ASN A 126 -2.43 -3.69 11.32
CA ASN A 126 -2.18 -5.11 11.09
C ASN A 126 -3.10 -5.96 11.97
N VAL A 127 -3.69 -7.00 11.41
CA VAL A 127 -4.52 -7.99 12.11
C VAL A 127 -4.04 -9.38 11.77
N ILE A 128 -3.80 -10.21 12.78
CA ILE A 128 -3.52 -11.64 12.61
C ILE A 128 -4.76 -12.48 12.88
N GLN A 129 -4.94 -13.54 12.11
CA GLN A 129 -5.83 -14.64 12.45
C GLN A 129 -5.04 -15.77 13.09
N LEU A 130 -5.61 -16.37 14.13
CA LEU A 130 -5.03 -17.47 14.89
C LEU A 130 -5.98 -18.66 14.81
N ASP A 131 -5.43 -19.87 14.73
CA ASP A 131 -6.14 -21.16 14.85
C ASP A 131 -6.62 -21.43 16.30
#